data_AF-A0A951EDL8-F1
#
_entry.id   AF-A0A951EDL8-F1
#
_cell.length_a   1.000
_cell.length_b   1.000
_cell.length_c   1.000
_cell.angle_alpha   90.00
_cell.angle_beta   90.00
_cell.angle_gamma   90.00
#
_symmetry.space_group_name_H-M   'P 1'
#
loop_
_entity.id
_entity.type
_entity.pdbx_description
1 polymer ?
#
loop_
_entity_poly.entity_id
_entity_poly.type
_entity_poly.pdbx_seq_one_letter_code
_entity_poly.pdbx_strand_id
1 'polypeptide(L)'
;MNVLCRWMLAWAAALPIAAAVAQPAPDEKLVALCMEELKSRQSAGENAELVSSGVERGEKQQIVSLQVTEAEGRPVTARCVIRNGKVFDFKS
;
A
#
# COMPACT_ATOMS: atom_id res chain seq x y z
N MET A 1 26.84 56.91 29.57
CA MET A 1 25.80 56.21 30.37
C MET A 1 24.48 56.87 30.01
N ASN A 2 23.47 56.29 29.37
CA ASN A 2 23.11 54.89 29.19
C ASN A 2 22.53 54.63 27.80
N VAL A 3 22.95 53.49 27.27
CA VAL A 3 22.37 52.71 26.18
C VAL A 3 20.90 52.41 26.51
N LEU A 4 19.99 52.37 25.52
CA LEU A 4 18.95 51.34 25.41
C LEU A 4 18.26 51.43 24.03
N CYS A 5 18.92 50.79 23.06
CA CYS A 5 18.29 50.22 21.87
C CYS A 5 17.17 49.26 22.31
N ARG A 6 15.93 49.49 21.90
CA ARG A 6 14.82 48.53 22.11
C ARG A 6 14.21 48.18 20.76
N TRP A 7 14.95 47.35 20.02
CA TRP A 7 14.49 46.72 18.78
C TRP A 7 13.38 45.73 19.13
N MET A 8 12.18 45.97 18.62
CA MET A 8 11.07 45.01 18.68
C MET A 8 11.38 43.89 17.69
N LEU A 9 11.67 42.69 18.20
CA LEU A 9 11.79 41.48 17.40
C LEU A 9 10.43 41.17 16.76
N ALA A 10 10.39 41.19 15.43
CA ALA A 10 9.30 40.63 14.65
C ALA A 10 9.25 39.11 14.83
N TRP A 11 8.14 38.62 15.35
CA TRP A 11 7.85 37.21 15.51
C TRP A 11 7.53 36.61 14.13
N ALA A 12 8.48 35.91 13.51
CA ALA A 12 8.24 35.19 12.27
C ALA A 12 7.46 33.90 12.56
N ALA A 13 6.21 33.83 12.11
CA ALA A 13 5.41 32.62 12.15
C ALA A 13 5.98 31.58 11.17
N ALA A 14 6.63 30.55 11.69
CA ALA A 14 7.02 29.38 10.91
C ALA A 14 5.77 28.53 10.62
N LEU A 15 5.32 28.50 9.36
CA LEU A 15 4.32 27.56 8.90
C LEU A 15 4.94 26.16 8.82
N PRO A 16 4.35 25.12 9.44
CA PRO A 16 4.80 23.76 9.23
C PRO A 16 4.38 23.30 7.84
N ILE A 17 5.35 23.02 6.98
CA ILE A 17 5.16 22.29 5.73
C ILE A 17 4.76 20.86 6.14
N ALA A 18 3.47 20.56 6.09
CA ALA A 18 2.97 19.20 6.21
C ALA A 18 3.45 18.41 4.98
N ALA A 19 4.58 17.73 5.13
CA ALA A 19 4.97 16.67 4.23
C ALA A 19 3.85 15.62 4.25
N ALA A 20 3.08 15.53 3.17
CA ALA A 20 2.21 14.40 2.91
C ALA A 20 3.12 13.17 2.74
N VAL A 21 3.47 12.55 3.86
CA VAL A 21 3.98 11.19 3.90
C VAL A 21 2.96 10.36 3.14
N ALA A 22 3.36 9.88 1.96
CA ALA A 22 2.62 8.86 1.24
C ALA A 22 2.49 7.67 2.19
N GLN A 23 1.38 7.62 2.92
CA GLN A 23 1.12 6.54 3.85
C GLN A 23 1.15 5.26 3.01
N PRO A 24 2.03 4.31 3.34
CA PRO A 24 2.11 3.09 2.56
C PRO A 24 0.73 2.43 2.63
N ALA A 25 0.18 2.07 1.46
CA ALA A 25 -1.17 1.54 1.37
C ALA A 25 -1.40 0.45 2.43
N PRO A 26 -2.57 0.42 3.10
CA PRO A 26 -2.86 -0.63 4.07
C PRO A 26 -2.77 -1.99 3.39
N ASP A 27 -2.24 -3.00 4.09
CA ASP A 27 -2.01 -4.33 3.51
C ASP A 27 -3.30 -4.93 2.94
N GLU A 28 -4.43 -4.66 3.58
CA GLU A 28 -5.77 -5.04 3.11
C GLU A 28 -6.08 -4.51 1.72
N LYS A 29 -5.65 -3.29 1.39
CA LYS A 29 -5.84 -2.70 0.06
C LYS A 29 -4.97 -3.38 -0.98
N LEU A 30 -3.75 -3.76 -0.62
CA LEU A 30 -2.83 -4.47 -1.51
C LEU A 30 -3.32 -5.90 -1.78
N VAL A 31 -3.83 -6.56 -0.75
CA VAL A 31 -4.48 -7.87 -0.83
C VAL A 31 -5.73 -7.80 -1.70
N ALA A 32 -6.59 -6.79 -1.49
CA ALA A 32 -7.79 -6.58 -2.32
C ALA A 32 -7.44 -6.39 -3.80
N LEU A 33 -6.46 -5.53 -4.12
CA LEU A 33 -6.00 -5.34 -5.51
C LEU A 33 -5.50 -6.64 -6.15
N CYS A 34 -4.77 -7.45 -5.39
CA CYS A 34 -4.27 -8.73 -5.88
C CYS A 34 -5.40 -9.76 -6.05
N MET A 35 -6.37 -9.77 -5.15
CA MET A 35 -7.58 -10.61 -5.24
C MET A 35 -8.45 -10.23 -6.45
N GLU A 36 -8.61 -8.94 -6.73
CA GLU A 36 -9.35 -8.47 -7.91
C GLU A 36 -8.66 -8.91 -9.21
N GLU A 37 -7.33 -8.77 -9.30
CA GLU A 37 -6.58 -9.27 -10.46
C GLU A 37 -6.70 -10.79 -10.62
N LEU A 38 -6.63 -11.54 -9.51
CA LEU A 38 -6.81 -13.00 -9.52
C LEU A 38 -8.19 -13.40 -10.06
N LYS A 39 -9.25 -12.78 -9.54
CA LYS A 39 -10.63 -12.99 -10.01
C LYS A 39 -10.78 -12.61 -11.49
N SER A 40 -10.19 -11.48 -11.90
CA SER A 40 -10.25 -11.02 -13.28
C SER A 40 -9.53 -11.94 -14.26
N ARG A 41 -8.43 -12.59 -13.86
CA ARG A 41 -7.58 -13.38 -14.77
C ARG A 41 -7.96 -14.84 -14.83
N GLN A 42 -8.19 -15.46 -13.68
CA GLN A 42 -8.48 -16.89 -13.64
C GLN A 42 -9.94 -17.20 -13.94
N SER A 43 -10.82 -16.20 -14.00
CA SER A 43 -12.25 -16.43 -13.77
C SER A 43 -12.43 -17.31 -12.53
N ALA A 44 -11.50 -17.23 -11.56
CA ALA A 44 -11.54 -17.95 -10.31
C ALA A 44 -12.92 -17.62 -9.77
N GLY A 45 -13.80 -18.63 -9.79
CA GLY A 45 -15.24 -18.40 -9.71
C GLY A 45 -15.53 -17.47 -8.55
N GLU A 46 -16.64 -16.72 -8.62
CA GLU A 46 -17.04 -15.69 -7.65
C GLU A 46 -16.82 -16.06 -6.17
N ASN A 47 -16.73 -17.37 -5.88
CA ASN A 47 -16.51 -18.04 -4.60
C ASN A 47 -15.04 -18.41 -4.26
N ALA A 48 -14.02 -17.73 -4.78
CA ALA A 48 -12.65 -17.94 -4.30
C ALA A 48 -12.49 -17.40 -2.85
N GLU A 49 -12.16 -18.28 -1.91
CA GLU A 49 -12.00 -17.95 -0.49
C GLU A 49 -10.52 -17.73 -0.15
N LEU A 50 -10.20 -16.62 0.52
CA LEU A 50 -8.83 -16.33 0.94
C LEU A 50 -8.45 -17.19 2.16
N VAL A 51 -7.46 -18.06 1.99
CA VAL A 51 -6.91 -18.91 3.05
C VAL A 51 -5.81 -18.17 3.81
N SER A 52 -4.89 -17.54 3.08
CA SER A 52 -3.81 -16.77 3.67
C SER A 52 -3.32 -15.67 2.73
N SER A 53 -2.79 -14.60 3.32
CA SER A 53 -2.17 -13.50 2.57
C SER A 53 -0.88 -13.05 3.25
N GLY A 54 0.15 -12.76 2.47
CA GLY A 54 1.40 -12.15 2.92
C GLY A 54 1.73 -10.93 2.08
N VAL A 55 2.21 -9.87 2.73
CA VAL A 55 2.67 -8.65 2.05
C VAL A 55 4.13 -8.40 2.40
N GLU A 56 4.99 -8.44 1.41
CA GLU A 56 6.40 -8.07 1.52
C GLU A 56 6.58 -6.64 0.97
N ARG A 57 6.96 -5.70 1.83
CA ARG A 57 7.15 -4.30 1.44
C ARG A 57 8.63 -4.06 1.12
N GLY A 58 8.96 -3.92 -0.17
CA GLY A 58 10.27 -3.47 -0.62
C GLY A 58 10.30 -1.96 -0.87
N GLU A 59 11.51 -1.39 -0.97
CA GLU A 59 11.71 0.06 -1.19
C GLU A 59 11.03 0.59 -2.47
N LYS A 60 10.91 -0.23 -3.51
CA LYS A 60 10.41 0.18 -4.83
C LYS A 60 9.13 -0.55 -5.27
N GLN A 61 8.77 -1.61 -4.55
CA GLN A 61 7.65 -2.48 -4.92
C GLN A 61 7.15 -3.24 -3.70
N GLN A 62 5.88 -3.59 -3.72
CA GLN A 62 5.24 -4.41 -2.70
C GLN A 62 4.88 -5.74 -3.35
N ILE A 63 5.19 -6.85 -2.72
CA ILE A 63 4.87 -8.18 -3.23
C ILE A 63 3.76 -8.73 -2.34
N VAL A 64 2.63 -9.06 -2.94
CA VAL A 64 1.50 -9.69 -2.27
C VAL A 64 1.47 -11.15 -2.69
N SER A 65 1.51 -12.05 -1.73
CA SER A 65 1.30 -13.48 -1.95
C SER A 65 -0.06 -13.84 -1.36
N LEU A 66 -0.90 -14.49 -2.15
CA LEU A 66 -2.23 -14.95 -1.76
C LEU A 66 -2.29 -16.45 -1.90
N GLN A 67 -2.93 -17.09 -0.95
CA GLN A 67 -3.37 -18.47 -1.07
C GLN A 67 -4.88 -18.45 -0.95
N VAL A 68 -5.55 -18.90 -2.01
CA VAL A 68 -7.01 -18.97 -2.07
C VAL A 68 -7.44 -20.40 -2.32
N THR A 69 -8.65 -20.75 -1.93
CA THR A 69 -9.32 -21.99 -2.35
C THR A 69 -10.42 -21.62 -3.32
N GLU A 70 -10.37 -22.16 -4.54
CA GLU A 70 -11.44 -21.97 -5.53
C GLU A 70 -12.71 -22.72 -5.15
N ALA A 71 -13.82 -22.42 -5.82
CA ALA A 71 -15.11 -23.06 -5.62
C ALA A 71 -15.05 -24.61 -5.73
N GLU A 72 -14.13 -25.15 -6.53
CA GLU A 72 -13.92 -26.59 -6.70
C GLU A 72 -13.09 -27.24 -5.57
N GLY A 73 -12.72 -26.47 -4.52
CA GLY A 73 -11.83 -26.92 -3.45
C GLY A 73 -10.36 -26.99 -3.85
N ARG A 74 -9.99 -26.40 -5.01
CA ARG A 74 -8.62 -26.38 -5.50
C ARG A 74 -7.84 -25.22 -4.86
N PRO A 75 -6.70 -25.49 -4.21
CA PRO A 75 -5.86 -24.42 -3.71
C PRO A 75 -5.12 -23.73 -4.86
N VAL A 76 -5.20 -22.42 -4.91
CA VAL A 76 -4.51 -21.56 -5.87
C VAL A 76 -3.60 -20.60 -5.11
N THR A 77 -2.38 -20.43 -5.60
CA THR A 77 -1.41 -19.51 -5.00
C THR A 77 -1.12 -18.40 -5.99
N ALA A 78 -1.52 -17.18 -5.68
CA ALA A 78 -1.27 -16.01 -6.51
C ALA A 78 -0.17 -15.13 -5.91
N ARG A 79 0.60 -14.47 -6.78
CA ARG A 79 1.62 -13.49 -6.41
C ARG A 79 1.47 -12.26 -7.27
N CYS A 80 1.24 -11.12 -6.65
CA CYS A 80 1.16 -9.82 -7.29
C CYS A 80 2.34 -8.94 -6.89
N VAL A 81 2.98 -8.31 -7.87
CA VAL A 81 3.96 -7.24 -7.63
C VAL A 81 3.26 -5.92 -7.84
N ILE A 82 3.15 -5.10 -6.80
CA ILE A 82 2.50 -3.80 -6.80
C ILE A 82 3.55 -2.70 -6.80
N ARG A 83 3.40 -1.72 -7.71
CA ARG A 83 4.23 -0.52 -7.81
C ARG A 83 3.32 0.70 -7.89
N ASN A 84 3.56 1.71 -7.08
CA ASN A 84 2.74 2.93 -7.02
C ASN A 84 1.23 2.64 -6.88
N GLY A 85 0.87 1.60 -6.11
CA GLY A 85 -0.52 1.20 -5.88
C GLY A 85 -1.22 0.51 -7.06
N LYS A 86 -0.48 0.04 -8.08
CA LYS A 86 -1.01 -0.74 -9.21
C LYS A 86 -0.29 -2.07 -9.34
N VAL A 87 -1.00 -3.12 -9.75
CA VAL A 87 -0.40 -4.42 -10.05
C VAL A 87 0.43 -4.29 -11.33
N PHE A 88 1.73 -4.54 -11.20
CA PHE A 88 2.72 -4.47 -12.25
C PHE A 88 3.02 -5.86 -12.84
N ASP A 89 3.06 -6.89 -12.00
CA ASP A 89 3.26 -8.29 -12.40
C ASP A 89 2.30 -9.19 -11.61
N PHE A 90 1.83 -10.25 -12.24
CA PHE A 90 0.89 -11.21 -11.66
C PHE A 90 1.26 -12.64 -12.08
N LYS A 91 1.33 -13.55 -11.11
CA LYS A 91 1.54 -14.99 -11.31
C LYS A 91 0.56 -15.77 -10.46
N SER A 92 0.06 -16.89 -10.97
CA SER A 92 -0.88 -17.74 -10.23
C SER A 92 -0.90 -19.16 -10.75
#